data_AF-A0A0J6C681-F1
#
_entry.id   AF-A0A0J6C681-F1
#
_cell.length_a   1.000
_cell.length_b   1.000
_cell.length_c   1.000
_cell.angle_alpha   90.00
_cell.angle_beta   90.00
_cell.angle_gamma   90.00
#
_symmetry.space_group_name_H-M   'P 1'
#
loop_
_entity.id
_entity.type
_entity.pdbx_description
1 polymer ?
#
loop_
_entity_poly.entity_id
_entity_poly.type
_entity_poly.pdbx_seq_one_letter_code
_entity_poly.pdbx_strand_id
1 'polypeptide(L)'
;MPSPSISRLLAAAALAATTFFAPASHAQGGNGYVPISPALPSDTPGKIEVLEFFAYTCPHCAAIEPMVEDWAKTKPQDVVLKQVPIAFNAGMKPLQQLYYTLLALDRPDLHIKVFNAIHGERKRLFDKKSMGEWVAAQGVDRAKFDAVFDSFSVQTQVQRANQLAEAYRIDGTPSFAVGGKFMTSPVLAGNSYEGAIKEIDKLIPMARGQ
;
A
#
# COMPACT_ATOMS: atom_id res chain seq x y z
N MET A 1 -51.84 49.35 46.44
CA MET A 1 -50.96 48.82 47.51
C MET A 1 -51.84 48.02 48.47
N PRO A 2 -51.52 46.78 48.91
CA PRO A 2 -50.32 45.96 48.70
C PRO A 2 -50.58 44.56 48.07
N SER A 3 -49.49 43.97 47.58
CA SER A 3 -49.23 42.52 47.32
C SER A 3 -49.21 41.74 48.67
N PRO A 4 -49.04 40.40 48.82
CA PRO A 4 -48.51 39.39 47.88
C PRO A 4 -49.30 38.04 47.89
N SER A 5 -49.03 37.05 47.05
CA SER A 5 -48.05 36.01 47.36
C SER A 5 -48.00 34.99 46.24
N ILE A 6 -46.78 34.79 45.73
CA ILE A 6 -46.39 33.81 44.73
C ILE A 6 -46.33 32.44 45.40
N SER A 7 -47.17 31.50 44.97
CA SER A 7 -47.06 30.08 45.33
C SER A 7 -46.84 29.24 44.07
N ARG A 8 -45.55 28.90 43.90
CA ARG A 8 -44.97 27.62 43.47
C ARG A 8 -45.87 26.67 42.68
N LEU A 9 -45.42 26.29 41.49
CA LEU A 9 -45.22 24.88 41.16
C LEU A 9 -44.06 24.75 40.16
N LEU A 10 -43.03 24.03 40.60
CA LEU A 10 -41.84 23.68 39.86
C LEU A 10 -42.20 22.75 38.70
N ALA A 11 -41.88 23.15 37.46
CA ALA A 11 -41.70 22.22 36.36
C ALA A 11 -40.20 22.14 36.08
N ALA A 12 -39.54 21.15 36.69
CA ALA A 12 -38.15 20.83 36.41
C ALA A 12 -38.06 20.17 35.02
N ALA A 13 -37.76 20.97 34.00
CA ALA A 13 -37.37 20.46 32.69
C ALA A 13 -35.91 19.98 32.79
N ALA A 14 -35.72 18.69 33.08
CA ALA A 14 -34.41 18.06 32.98
C ALA A 14 -34.05 17.93 31.50
N LEU A 15 -33.28 18.90 31.00
CA LEU A 15 -32.69 18.86 29.67
C LEU A 15 -31.56 17.80 29.70
N ALA A 16 -31.87 16.58 29.27
CA ALA A 16 -30.88 15.54 29.06
C ALA A 16 -29.98 15.98 27.89
N ALA A 17 -28.79 16.50 28.21
CA ALA A 17 -27.74 16.71 27.24
C ALA A 17 -27.16 15.35 26.84
N THR A 18 -27.73 14.73 25.79
CA THR A 18 -27.10 13.61 25.11
C THR A 18 -25.90 14.14 24.34
N THR A 19 -24.71 13.97 24.92
CA THR A 19 -23.46 14.12 24.17
C THR A 19 -23.40 12.99 23.13
N PHE A 20 -23.76 13.32 21.90
CA PHE A 20 -23.47 12.47 20.75
C PHE A 20 -21.94 12.33 20.65
N PHE A 21 -21.42 11.18 21.06
CA PHE A 21 -20.11 10.72 20.61
C PHE A 21 -20.25 10.40 19.12
N ALA A 22 -19.98 11.38 18.26
CA ALA A 22 -19.72 11.10 16.86
C ALA A 22 -18.42 10.28 16.78
N PRO A 23 -18.37 9.18 16.01
CA PRO A 23 -17.09 8.53 15.71
C PRO A 23 -16.20 9.57 15.02
N ALA A 24 -14.93 9.61 15.42
CA ALA A 24 -13.93 10.44 14.75
C ALA A 24 -13.78 9.96 13.31
N SER A 25 -14.52 10.59 12.39
CA SER A 25 -14.22 10.55 10.97
C SER A 25 -12.79 11.06 10.82
N HIS A 26 -11.89 10.21 10.34
CA HIS A 26 -10.53 10.62 9.99
C HIS A 26 -10.64 11.77 8.99
N ALA A 27 -10.40 12.98 9.48
CA ALA A 27 -10.54 14.18 8.69
C ALA A 27 -9.66 14.08 7.45
N GLN A 28 -10.29 14.19 6.28
CA GLN A 28 -9.66 14.45 4.99
C GLN A 28 -9.02 15.84 5.06
N GLY A 29 -7.84 15.92 5.68
CA GLY A 29 -7.11 17.15 5.95
C GLY A 29 -5.82 16.96 6.75
N GLY A 30 -5.25 15.75 6.76
CA GLY A 30 -3.95 15.46 7.36
C GLY A 30 -2.79 15.81 6.41
N ASN A 31 -1.56 15.85 6.94
CA ASN A 31 -0.32 16.24 6.27
C ASN A 31 0.09 15.41 5.02
N GLY A 32 -0.81 14.68 4.36
CA GLY A 32 -0.51 13.80 3.23
C GLY A 32 -0.03 12.40 3.64
N TYR A 33 0.20 12.16 4.93
CA TYR A 33 0.73 10.90 5.47
C TYR A 33 0.23 10.64 6.89
N VAL A 34 0.50 9.43 7.38
CA VAL A 34 0.33 9.03 8.79
C VAL A 34 1.65 8.49 9.35
N PRO A 35 2.01 8.82 10.61
CA PRO A 35 3.20 8.27 11.24
C PRO A 35 3.01 6.78 11.64
N ILE A 36 4.09 6.01 11.58
CA ILE A 36 4.16 4.61 12.01
C ILE A 36 4.83 4.58 13.38
N SER A 37 4.13 4.07 14.38
CA SER A 37 4.62 4.00 15.76
C SER A 37 4.35 2.62 16.38
N PRO A 38 5.38 1.92 16.88
CA PRO A 38 6.81 2.27 16.78
C PRO A 38 7.30 2.22 15.32
N ALA A 39 8.40 2.92 15.02
CA ALA A 39 9.04 2.81 13.72
C ALA A 39 9.47 1.37 13.44
N LEU A 40 9.21 0.89 12.23
CA LEU A 40 9.58 -0.46 11.81
C LEU A 40 11.02 -0.49 11.30
N PRO A 41 11.81 -1.52 11.67
CA PRO A 41 13.20 -1.61 11.26
C PRO A 41 13.32 -1.88 9.75
N SER A 42 14.37 -1.32 9.16
CA SER A 42 14.76 -1.60 7.78
C SER A 42 15.60 -2.88 7.68
N ASP A 43 15.43 -3.64 6.60
CA ASP A 43 16.31 -4.76 6.26
C ASP A 43 17.36 -4.41 5.18
N THR A 44 17.50 -3.12 4.84
CA THR A 44 18.58 -2.59 3.98
C THR A 44 19.48 -1.62 4.76
N PRO A 45 20.57 -2.11 5.39
CA PRO A 45 21.48 -1.28 6.16
C PRO A 45 22.00 -0.07 5.37
N GLY A 46 21.98 1.12 5.99
CA GLY A 46 22.52 2.34 5.41
C GLY A 46 21.67 2.96 4.29
N LYS A 47 20.43 2.48 4.08
CA LYS A 47 19.48 3.05 3.12
C LYS A 47 18.15 3.38 3.78
N ILE A 48 17.46 4.36 3.21
CA ILE A 48 16.05 4.61 3.51
C ILE A 48 15.23 3.74 2.56
N GLU A 49 14.40 2.87 3.12
CA GLU A 49 13.45 2.08 2.35
C GLU A 49 12.20 2.88 2.04
N VAL A 50 11.82 2.89 0.77
CA VAL A 50 10.46 3.18 0.33
C VAL A 50 9.84 1.85 -0.07
N LEU A 51 8.86 1.38 0.70
CA LEU A 51 8.11 0.16 0.39
C LEU A 51 6.82 0.55 -0.33
N GLU A 52 6.61 0.06 -1.53
CA GLU A 52 5.30 0.15 -2.20
C GLU A 52 4.54 -1.16 -1.96
N PHE A 53 3.37 -1.07 -1.32
CA PHE A 53 2.44 -2.18 -1.23
C PHE A 53 1.44 -2.11 -2.37
N PHE A 54 1.46 -3.13 -3.23
CA PHE A 54 0.66 -3.15 -4.46
C PHE A 54 -0.03 -4.49 -4.66
N ALA A 55 -1.02 -4.52 -5.56
CA ALA A 55 -1.58 -5.76 -6.08
C ALA A 55 -1.77 -5.66 -7.60
N TYR A 56 -1.38 -6.70 -8.33
CA TYR A 56 -1.57 -6.74 -9.79
C TYR A 56 -3.02 -6.59 -10.24
N THR A 57 -3.99 -7.00 -9.42
CA THR A 57 -5.43 -6.82 -9.67
C THR A 57 -5.95 -5.43 -9.33
N CYS A 58 -5.15 -4.57 -8.70
CA CYS A 58 -5.57 -3.22 -8.33
C CYS A 58 -5.41 -2.25 -9.52
N PRO A 59 -6.50 -1.63 -10.00
CA PRO A 59 -6.42 -0.67 -11.11
C PRO A 59 -5.64 0.59 -10.74
N HIS A 60 -5.65 1.00 -9.47
CA HIS A 60 -4.88 2.16 -9.00
C HIS A 60 -3.37 1.88 -8.97
N CYS A 61 -2.97 0.66 -8.63
CA CYS A 61 -1.56 0.24 -8.76
C CYS A 61 -1.12 0.27 -10.22
N ALA A 62 -1.93 -0.28 -11.12
CA ALA A 62 -1.63 -0.25 -12.55
C ALA A 62 -1.50 1.17 -13.11
N ALA A 63 -2.31 2.10 -12.62
CA ALA A 63 -2.28 3.49 -13.06
C ALA A 63 -1.07 4.28 -12.53
N ILE A 64 -0.61 4.02 -11.30
CA ILE A 64 0.55 4.71 -10.72
C ILE A 64 1.89 4.10 -11.15
N GLU A 65 1.92 2.81 -11.52
CA GLU A 65 3.16 2.07 -11.80
C GLU A 65 4.15 2.82 -12.72
N PRO A 66 3.74 3.42 -13.87
CA PRO A 66 4.68 4.16 -14.71
C PRO A 66 5.39 5.30 -13.96
N MET A 67 4.67 5.97 -13.06
CA MET A 67 5.23 7.07 -12.27
C MET A 67 6.17 6.57 -11.17
N VAL A 68 5.87 5.40 -10.59
CA VAL A 68 6.77 4.73 -9.63
C VAL A 68 8.06 4.32 -10.33
N GLU A 69 7.99 3.70 -11.51
CA GLU A 69 9.18 3.31 -12.27
C GLU A 69 10.03 4.53 -12.68
N ASP A 70 9.40 5.62 -13.09
CA ASP A 70 10.10 6.86 -13.44
C ASP A 70 10.74 7.54 -12.23
N TRP A 71 10.03 7.60 -11.11
CA TRP A 71 10.58 8.09 -9.85
C TRP A 71 11.73 7.21 -9.36
N ALA A 72 11.64 5.88 -9.52
CA ALA A 72 12.68 4.95 -9.10
C ALA A 72 14.02 5.20 -9.81
N LYS A 73 14.00 5.77 -11.02
CA LYS A 73 15.20 6.15 -11.79
C LYS A 73 15.86 7.43 -11.26
N THR A 74 15.11 8.31 -10.59
CA THR A 74 15.57 9.64 -10.14
C THR A 74 15.67 9.79 -8.62
N LYS A 75 15.17 8.80 -7.85
CA LYS A 75 15.23 8.80 -6.39
C LYS A 75 16.67 9.02 -5.86
N PRO A 76 16.83 9.59 -4.65
CA PRO A 76 18.15 9.78 -4.03
C PRO A 76 18.96 8.48 -3.90
N GLN A 77 20.29 8.57 -3.95
CA GLN A 77 21.18 7.40 -3.92
C GLN A 77 21.15 6.64 -2.59
N ASP A 78 20.78 7.29 -1.50
CA ASP A 78 20.60 6.67 -0.18
C ASP A 78 19.20 6.06 0.02
N VAL A 79 18.36 6.05 -1.02
CA VAL A 79 17.01 5.48 -1.00
C VAL A 79 16.96 4.21 -1.84
N VAL A 80 16.28 3.19 -1.33
CA VAL A 80 15.93 1.98 -2.08
C VAL A 80 14.40 1.87 -2.17
N LEU A 81 13.90 1.59 -3.37
CA LEU A 81 12.50 1.22 -3.58
C LEU A 81 12.38 -0.30 -3.52
N LYS A 82 11.41 -0.80 -2.77
CA LYS A 82 11.00 -2.20 -2.78
C LYS A 82 9.50 -2.29 -2.99
N GLN A 83 9.07 -2.98 -4.04
CA GLN A 83 7.65 -3.23 -4.24
C GLN A 83 7.29 -4.57 -3.58
N VAL A 84 6.19 -4.57 -2.83
CA VAL A 84 5.74 -5.65 -1.96
C VAL A 84 4.34 -6.05 -2.42
N PRO A 85 4.19 -7.19 -3.11
CA PRO A 85 2.88 -7.64 -3.55
C PRO A 85 2.07 -8.12 -2.36
N ILE A 86 0.87 -7.59 -2.19
CA ILE A 86 -0.02 -7.96 -1.09
C ILE A 86 -1.13 -8.92 -1.55
N ALA A 87 -1.68 -9.66 -0.59
CA ALA A 87 -2.85 -10.52 -0.78
C ALA A 87 -3.83 -10.32 0.37
N PHE A 88 -5.00 -9.76 0.08
CA PHE A 88 -6.09 -9.61 1.06
C PHE A 88 -6.92 -10.89 1.24
N ASN A 89 -6.76 -11.86 0.34
CA ASN A 89 -7.39 -13.17 0.42
C ASN A 89 -6.53 -14.23 -0.27
N ALA A 90 -6.83 -15.51 -0.03
CA ALA A 90 -6.04 -16.63 -0.54
C ALA A 90 -5.94 -16.67 -2.08
N GLY A 91 -6.96 -16.17 -2.79
CA GLY A 91 -6.98 -16.13 -4.26
C GLY A 91 -5.97 -15.16 -4.86
N MET A 92 -5.43 -14.21 -4.08
CA MET A 92 -4.41 -13.27 -4.54
C MET A 92 -2.97 -13.81 -4.38
N LYS A 93 -2.76 -14.89 -3.62
CA LYS A 93 -1.44 -15.47 -3.38
C LYS A 93 -0.66 -15.80 -4.67
N PRO A 94 -1.27 -16.37 -5.73
CA PRO A 94 -0.56 -16.61 -6.98
C PRO A 94 0.05 -15.34 -7.61
N LEU A 95 -0.55 -14.17 -7.40
CA LEU A 95 -0.04 -12.90 -7.91
C LEU A 95 1.19 -12.40 -7.13
N GLN A 96 1.26 -12.69 -5.83
CA GLN A 96 2.48 -12.46 -5.04
C GLN A 96 3.61 -13.36 -5.52
N GLN A 97 3.30 -14.65 -5.76
CA GLN A 97 4.27 -15.59 -6.32
C GLN A 97 4.75 -15.13 -7.69
N LEU A 98 3.85 -14.65 -8.56
CA LEU A 98 4.21 -14.14 -9.88
C LEU A 98 5.24 -13.01 -9.78
N TYR A 99 5.03 -12.00 -8.94
CA TYR A 99 5.99 -10.90 -8.77
C TYR A 99 7.39 -11.41 -8.41
N TYR A 100 7.51 -12.21 -7.34
CA TYR A 100 8.80 -12.72 -6.91
C TYR A 100 9.40 -13.73 -7.89
N THR A 101 8.58 -14.42 -8.68
CA THR A 101 9.05 -15.29 -9.76
C THR A 101 9.70 -14.47 -10.87
N LEU A 102 9.10 -13.36 -11.28
CA LEU A 102 9.67 -12.48 -12.31
C LEU A 102 11.00 -11.87 -11.85
N LEU A 103 11.11 -11.47 -10.57
CA LEU A 103 12.37 -11.01 -9.99
C LEU A 103 13.44 -12.12 -9.98
N ALA A 104 13.09 -13.32 -9.53
CA ALA A 104 14.02 -14.45 -9.47
C ALA A 104 14.46 -14.96 -10.86
N LEU A 105 13.68 -14.67 -11.90
CA LEU A 105 14.00 -14.95 -13.29
C LEU A 105 14.82 -13.84 -13.97
N ASP A 106 15.15 -12.77 -13.24
CA ASP A 106 15.79 -11.56 -13.78
C ASP A 106 14.99 -10.93 -14.93
N ARG A 107 13.66 -10.86 -14.76
CA ARG A 107 12.71 -10.26 -15.70
C ARG A 107 11.87 -9.15 -15.08
N PRO A 108 12.50 -8.14 -14.43
CA PRO A 108 11.76 -7.00 -13.90
C PRO A 108 11.04 -6.20 -15.01
N ASP A 109 11.51 -6.27 -16.26
CA ASP A 109 10.84 -5.68 -17.42
C ASP A 109 9.42 -6.20 -17.68
N LEU A 110 9.08 -7.35 -17.09
CA LEU A 110 7.74 -7.93 -17.19
C LEU A 110 6.79 -7.41 -16.11
N HIS A 111 7.28 -6.75 -15.07
CA HIS A 111 6.46 -6.29 -13.95
C HIS A 111 5.32 -5.38 -14.42
N ILE A 112 5.64 -4.25 -15.06
CA ILE A 112 4.64 -3.33 -15.62
C ILE A 112 3.78 -3.98 -16.72
N LYS A 113 4.33 -4.95 -17.46
CA LYS A 113 3.58 -5.67 -18.49
C LYS A 113 2.50 -6.58 -17.91
N VAL A 114 2.66 -7.10 -16.69
CA VAL A 114 1.59 -7.84 -16.01
C VAL A 114 0.40 -6.94 -15.74
N PHE A 115 0.63 -5.70 -15.29
CA PHE A 115 -0.45 -4.73 -15.11
C PHE A 115 -1.17 -4.45 -16.44
N ASN A 116 -0.43 -4.19 -17.53
CA ASN A 116 -1.05 -3.98 -18.84
C ASN A 116 -1.82 -5.21 -19.31
N ALA A 117 -1.29 -6.41 -19.11
CA ALA A 117 -1.96 -7.65 -19.49
C ALA A 117 -3.31 -7.82 -18.76
N ILE A 118 -3.37 -7.52 -17.46
CA ILE A 118 -4.59 -7.67 -16.66
C ILE A 118 -5.59 -6.54 -16.94
N HIS A 119 -5.13 -5.28 -16.92
CA HIS A 119 -6.02 -4.12 -16.94
C HIS A 119 -6.30 -3.59 -18.35
N GLY A 120 -5.29 -3.56 -19.22
CA GLY A 120 -5.39 -3.13 -20.61
C GLY A 120 -5.91 -4.23 -21.52
N GLU A 121 -5.25 -5.38 -21.53
CA GLU A 121 -5.56 -6.50 -22.43
C GLU A 121 -6.63 -7.46 -21.87
N ARG A 122 -7.05 -7.27 -20.61
CA ARG A 122 -8.08 -8.09 -19.94
C ARG A 122 -7.75 -9.59 -19.87
N LYS A 123 -6.46 -9.94 -19.85
CA LYS A 123 -6.01 -11.32 -19.67
C LYS A 123 -6.26 -11.80 -18.24
N ARG A 124 -6.78 -13.02 -18.11
CA ARG A 124 -7.07 -13.65 -16.81
C ARG A 124 -5.83 -14.35 -16.26
N LEU A 125 -4.87 -13.58 -15.76
CA LEU A 125 -3.62 -14.10 -15.18
C LEU A 125 -3.77 -14.35 -13.67
N PHE A 126 -4.67 -15.25 -13.27
CA PHE A 126 -5.04 -15.45 -11.86
C PHE A 126 -4.66 -16.82 -11.30
N ASP A 127 -4.04 -17.66 -12.12
CA ASP A 127 -3.59 -18.99 -11.75
C ASP A 127 -2.23 -19.28 -12.38
N LYS A 128 -1.49 -20.24 -11.81
CA LYS A 128 -0.13 -20.57 -12.27
C LYS A 128 -0.08 -20.94 -13.76
N LYS A 129 -1.08 -21.65 -14.28
CA LYS A 129 -1.08 -22.11 -15.68
C LYS A 129 -1.20 -20.91 -16.63
N SER A 130 -2.17 -20.03 -16.41
CA SER A 130 -2.35 -18.83 -17.24
C SER A 130 -1.16 -17.88 -17.15
N MET A 131 -0.59 -17.71 -15.95
CA MET A 131 0.63 -16.94 -15.74
C MET A 131 1.82 -17.53 -16.50
N GLY A 132 2.06 -18.84 -16.39
CA GLY A 132 3.17 -19.51 -17.07
C GLY A 132 3.06 -19.47 -18.59
N GLU A 133 1.85 -19.58 -19.15
CA GLU A 133 1.59 -19.39 -20.58
C GLU A 133 1.91 -17.97 -21.02
N TRP A 134 1.45 -16.97 -20.26
CA TRP A 134 1.72 -15.57 -20.56
C TRP A 134 3.21 -15.25 -20.48
N VAL A 135 3.89 -15.66 -19.40
CA VAL A 135 5.32 -15.47 -19.19
C VAL A 135 6.14 -16.16 -20.28
N ALA A 136 5.74 -17.36 -20.72
CA ALA A 136 6.38 -18.05 -21.83
C ALA A 136 6.26 -17.29 -23.16
N ALA A 137 5.11 -16.68 -23.43
CA ALA A 137 4.92 -15.80 -24.59
C ALA A 137 5.79 -14.53 -24.53
N GLN A 138 6.37 -14.20 -23.36
CA GLN A 138 7.34 -13.12 -23.18
C GLN A 138 8.81 -13.59 -23.27
N GLY A 139 9.05 -14.81 -23.77
CA GLY A 139 10.39 -15.35 -23.99
C GLY A 139 11.06 -16.00 -22.78
N VAL A 140 10.30 -16.30 -21.72
CA VAL A 140 10.80 -17.07 -20.57
C VAL A 140 10.56 -18.56 -20.82
N ASP A 141 11.51 -19.41 -20.45
CA ASP A 141 11.30 -20.86 -20.50
C ASP A 141 10.19 -21.30 -19.52
N ARG A 142 9.20 -22.05 -20.04
CA ARG A 142 8.02 -22.45 -19.26
C ARG A 142 8.39 -23.35 -18.07
N ALA A 143 9.30 -24.30 -18.26
CA ALA A 143 9.70 -25.21 -17.19
C ALA A 143 10.46 -24.46 -16.09
N LYS A 144 11.32 -23.51 -16.48
CA LYS A 144 12.03 -22.62 -15.55
C LYS A 144 11.05 -21.74 -14.77
N PHE A 145 10.03 -21.17 -15.41
CA PHE A 145 8.97 -20.45 -14.70
C PHE A 145 8.27 -21.35 -13.68
N ASP A 146 7.82 -22.52 -14.08
CA ASP A 146 7.06 -23.42 -13.21
C ASP A 146 7.88 -23.87 -11.99
N ALA A 147 9.19 -24.10 -12.18
CA ALA A 147 10.11 -24.46 -11.10
C ALA A 147 10.39 -23.30 -10.14
N VAL A 148 10.63 -22.09 -10.65
CA VAL A 148 10.89 -20.90 -9.81
C VAL A 148 9.64 -20.50 -9.05
N PHE A 149 8.46 -20.55 -9.67
CA PHE A 149 7.18 -20.20 -9.06
C PHE A 149 6.85 -21.00 -7.80
N ASP A 150 7.22 -22.29 -7.79
CA ASP A 150 7.02 -23.17 -6.63
C ASP A 150 8.21 -23.20 -5.66
N SER A 151 9.30 -22.50 -5.98
CA SER A 151 10.54 -22.58 -5.23
C SER A 151 10.37 -22.10 -3.78
N PHE A 152 11.17 -22.69 -2.87
CA PHE A 152 11.23 -22.27 -1.47
C PHE A 152 11.58 -20.77 -1.33
N SER A 153 12.40 -20.23 -2.23
CA SER A 153 12.75 -18.81 -2.25
C SER A 153 11.55 -17.91 -2.52
N VAL A 154 10.73 -18.25 -3.53
CA VAL A 154 9.48 -17.50 -3.81
C VAL A 154 8.50 -17.64 -2.64
N GLN A 155 8.35 -18.83 -2.08
CA GLN A 155 7.46 -19.04 -0.92
C GLN A 155 7.89 -18.20 0.30
N THR A 156 9.19 -18.13 0.58
CA THR A 156 9.74 -17.33 1.69
C THR A 156 9.51 -15.84 1.48
N GLN A 157 9.71 -15.34 0.25
CA GLN A 157 9.44 -13.93 -0.06
C GLN A 157 7.96 -13.58 0.04
N VAL A 158 7.05 -14.48 -0.38
CA VAL A 158 5.61 -14.29 -0.19
C VAL A 158 5.24 -14.22 1.30
N GLN A 159 5.81 -15.10 2.13
CA GLN A 159 5.60 -15.03 3.58
C GLN A 159 6.10 -13.71 4.17
N ARG A 160 7.29 -13.26 3.76
CA ARG A 160 7.84 -11.96 4.17
C ARG A 160 6.96 -10.79 3.73
N ALA A 161 6.40 -10.83 2.52
CA ALA A 161 5.47 -9.82 2.03
C ALA A 161 4.21 -9.72 2.90
N ASN A 162 3.66 -10.86 3.32
CA ASN A 162 2.50 -10.91 4.21
C ASN A 162 2.83 -10.34 5.60
N GLN A 163 3.99 -10.70 6.16
CA GLN A 163 4.45 -10.15 7.45
C GLN A 163 4.66 -8.64 7.38
N LEU A 164 5.20 -8.12 6.27
CA LEU A 164 5.32 -6.68 6.05
C LEU A 164 3.94 -6.03 5.97
N ALA A 165 3.03 -6.55 5.15
CA ALA A 165 1.69 -6.00 5.02
C ALA A 165 0.95 -5.95 6.37
N GLU A 166 1.10 -6.99 7.20
CA GLU A 166 0.54 -7.03 8.55
C GLU A 166 1.21 -6.02 9.49
N ALA A 167 2.55 -5.98 9.52
CA ALA A 167 3.30 -5.08 10.39
C ALA A 167 3.00 -3.61 10.09
N TYR A 168 2.88 -3.27 8.80
CA TYR A 168 2.52 -1.92 8.33
C TYR A 168 1.00 -1.67 8.33
N ARG A 169 0.19 -2.67 8.73
CA ARG A 169 -1.28 -2.60 8.79
C ARG A 169 -1.92 -2.12 7.48
N ILE A 170 -1.46 -2.67 6.37
CA ILE A 170 -1.93 -2.29 5.04
C ILE A 170 -3.37 -2.72 4.85
N ASP A 171 -4.26 -1.76 4.62
CA ASP A 171 -5.69 -1.93 4.39
C ASP A 171 -6.12 -1.53 2.96
N GLY A 172 -5.20 -0.95 2.17
CA GLY A 172 -5.46 -0.45 0.83
C GLY A 172 -4.23 -0.41 -0.05
N THR A 173 -4.45 -0.30 -1.38
CA THR A 173 -3.38 -0.20 -2.38
C THR A 173 -3.68 0.86 -3.44
N PRO A 174 -2.65 1.50 -4.01
CA PRO A 174 -1.25 1.44 -3.58
C PRO A 174 -1.05 2.20 -2.25
N SER A 175 -0.13 1.70 -1.42
CA SER A 175 0.30 2.35 -0.17
C SER A 175 1.81 2.38 -0.10
N PHE A 176 2.39 3.45 0.44
CA PHE A 176 3.83 3.68 0.44
C PHE A 176 4.33 3.91 1.87
N ALA A 177 5.21 3.03 2.35
CA ALA A 177 5.93 3.26 3.60
C ALA A 177 7.28 3.90 3.34
N VAL A 178 7.64 4.94 4.09
CA VAL A 178 8.93 5.65 3.96
C VAL A 178 9.73 5.54 5.25
N GLY A 179 10.90 4.94 5.16
CA GLY A 179 11.88 4.76 6.25
C GLY A 179 11.34 3.97 7.44
N GLY A 180 10.28 3.18 7.26
CA GLY A 180 9.58 2.50 8.36
C GLY A 180 8.88 3.44 9.36
N LYS A 181 8.84 4.75 9.07
CA LYS A 181 8.37 5.79 9.99
C LYS A 181 7.09 6.47 9.52
N PHE A 182 6.80 6.46 8.23
CA PHE A 182 5.64 7.14 7.65
C PHE A 182 4.94 6.25 6.64
N MET A 183 3.63 6.43 6.51
CA MET A 183 2.81 5.80 5.47
C MET A 183 2.05 6.89 4.71
N THR A 184 2.06 6.83 3.38
CA THR A 184 1.24 7.68 2.50
C THR A 184 0.55 6.82 1.44
N SER A 185 -0.40 7.40 0.71
CA SER A 185 -1.11 6.78 -0.40
C SER A 185 -1.68 7.87 -1.30
N PRO A 186 -2.13 7.56 -2.52
CA PRO A 186 -2.82 8.54 -3.36
C PRO A 186 -4.01 9.18 -2.65
N VAL A 187 -4.77 8.41 -1.86
CA VAL A 187 -5.92 8.91 -1.10
C VAL A 187 -5.47 9.93 -0.04
N LEU A 188 -4.44 9.61 0.75
CA LEU A 188 -3.91 10.52 1.77
C LEU A 188 -3.31 11.79 1.15
N ALA A 189 -2.68 11.65 -0.03
CA ALA A 189 -2.09 12.74 -0.78
C ALA A 189 -3.09 13.49 -1.69
N GLY A 190 -4.37 13.52 -1.32
CA GLY A 190 -5.39 14.31 -2.01
C GLY A 190 -5.98 13.67 -3.26
N ASN A 191 -6.10 12.34 -3.28
CA ASN A 191 -6.54 11.53 -4.42
C ASN A 191 -5.70 11.76 -5.69
N SER A 192 -4.38 11.90 -5.52
CA SER A 192 -3.45 12.21 -6.61
C SER A 192 -2.26 11.25 -6.60
N TYR A 193 -2.02 10.60 -7.74
CA TYR A 193 -0.82 9.78 -7.94
C TYR A 193 0.45 10.63 -7.90
N GLU A 194 0.43 11.80 -8.55
CA GLU A 194 1.52 12.78 -8.49
C GLU A 194 1.70 13.33 -7.08
N GLY A 195 0.59 13.54 -6.37
CA GLY A 195 0.58 13.92 -4.96
C GLY A 195 1.32 12.89 -4.11
N ALA A 196 1.04 11.60 -4.30
CA ALA A 196 1.70 10.53 -3.56
C ALA A 196 3.22 10.51 -3.81
N ILE A 197 3.67 10.62 -5.06
CA ILE A 197 5.12 10.67 -5.37
C ILE A 197 5.78 11.89 -4.72
N LYS A 198 5.16 13.07 -4.82
CA LYS A 198 5.66 14.28 -4.16
C LYS A 198 5.71 14.14 -2.64
N GLU A 199 4.75 13.42 -2.05
CA GLU A 199 4.72 13.19 -0.61
C GLU A 199 5.84 12.24 -0.18
N ILE A 200 6.11 11.18 -0.94
CA ILE A 200 7.27 10.30 -0.72
C ILE A 200 8.57 11.11 -0.69
N ASP A 201 8.78 12.02 -1.66
CA ASP A 201 9.97 12.87 -1.72
C ASP A 201 10.13 13.80 -0.51
N LYS A 202 9.01 14.31 0.05
CA LYS A 202 9.04 15.10 1.29
C LYS A 202 9.35 14.26 2.53
N LEU A 203 8.86 13.03 2.58
CA LEU A 203 9.04 12.14 3.73
C LEU A 203 10.45 11.58 3.83
N ILE A 204 11.14 11.39 2.72
CA ILE A 204 12.52 10.88 2.69
C ILE A 204 13.49 11.69 3.57
N PRO A 205 13.63 13.02 3.45
CA PRO A 205 14.50 13.79 4.34
C PRO A 205 14.04 13.78 5.80
N MET A 206 12.73 13.70 6.06
CA MET A 206 12.20 13.57 7.43
C MET A 206 12.61 12.23 8.06
N ALA A 207 12.64 11.17 7.26
CA ALA A 207 13.09 9.85 7.72
C ALA A 207 14.59 9.82 8.05
N ARG A 208 15.42 10.69 7.41
CA ARG A 208 16.86 10.84 7.72
C ARG A 208 17.14 11.50 9.07
N GLY A 209 16.34 12.51 9.42
CA GLY A 209 16.66 13.49 10.47
C GLY A 209 16.12 13.16 11.88
N GLN A 210 15.68 11.93 12.13
CA GLN A 210 15.19 11.44 13.43
C GLN A 210 15.80 10.08 13.73
#